data_AF-A0A4D7C6Z2-F1
#
_entry.id   AF-A0A4D7C6Z2-F1
#
_cell.length_a   1.000
_cell.length_b   1.000
_cell.length_c   1.000
_cell.angle_alpha   90.00
_cell.angle_beta   90.00
_cell.angle_gamma   90.00
#
_symmetry.space_group_name_H-M   'P 1'
#
loop_
_entity.id
_entity.type
_entity.pdbx_description
1 polymer ?
#
loop_
_entity_poly.entity_id
_entity_poly.type
_entity_poly.pdbx_seq_one_letter_code
_entity_poly.pdbx_strand_id
1 'polypeptide(L)' 'MRAHRARLRAQGLRPIQIWVPDVRAASFRAEAHRQSQAVASSRQAHDDQSFIDAVSDA' A
#
# COMPACT_ATOMS: atom_id res chain seq x y z
N MET A 1 -11.92 -4.31 -18.68
CA MET A 1 -10.45 -4.44 -18.43
C MET A 1 -9.55 -3.68 -19.42
N ARG A 2 -9.70 -3.83 -20.76
CA ARG A 2 -8.82 -3.15 -21.74
C ARG A 2 -8.92 -1.62 -21.71
N ALA A 3 -10.14 -1.05 -21.66
CA ALA A 3 -10.36 0.40 -21.63
C ALA A 3 -9.78 1.08 -20.38
N HIS A 4 -10.00 0.49 -19.20
CA HIS A 4 -9.45 0.98 -17.93
C HIS A 4 -7.91 1.04 -17.95
N ARG A 5 -7.25 -0.03 -18.44
CA ARG A 5 -5.79 -0.05 -18.58
C ARG A 5 -5.27 0.92 -19.64
N ALA A 6 -6.03 1.22 -20.69
CA ALA A 6 -5.64 2.21 -21.70
C ALA A 6 -5.62 3.62 -21.10
N ARG A 7 -6.62 3.97 -20.28
CA ARG A 7 -6.68 5.26 -19.57
C ARG A 7 -5.50 5.44 -18.61
N LEU A 8 -5.17 4.41 -17.82
CA LEU A 8 -4.02 4.44 -16.91
C LEU A 8 -2.69 4.61 -17.67
N ARG A 9 -2.53 3.96 -18.83
CA ARG A 9 -1.34 4.14 -19.67
C ARG A 9 -1.19 5.54 -20.24
N ALA A 10 -2.30 6.18 -20.63
CA ALA A 10 -2.31 7.56 -21.11
C ALA A 10 -1.95 8.57 -20.01
N GLN A 11 -2.22 8.23 -18.74
CA GLN A 11 -1.80 8.99 -17.56
C GLN A 11 -0.34 8.70 -17.14
N GLY A 12 0.43 7.98 -17.96
CA GLY A 12 1.83 7.64 -17.68
C GLY A 12 2.04 6.40 -16.82
N LEU A 13 0.98 5.79 -16.26
CA LEU A 13 1.10 4.62 -15.39
C LEU A 13 1.43 3.35 -16.21
N ARG A 14 2.15 2.42 -15.59
CA ARG A 14 2.52 1.13 -16.19
C ARG A 14 2.13 -0.01 -15.24
N PRO A 15 1.40 -1.03 -15.71
CA PRO A 15 1.07 -2.17 -14.88
C PRO A 15 2.32 -3.03 -14.64
N ILE A 16 2.61 -3.34 -13.38
CA ILE A 16 3.58 -4.37 -13.01
C ILE A 16 2.82 -5.63 -12.57
N GLN A 17 3.34 -6.80 -12.92
CA GLN A 17 2.84 -8.09 -12.43
C GLN A 17 3.89 -8.67 -11.50
N ILE A 18 3.51 -8.83 -10.24
CA ILE A 18 4.33 -9.45 -9.21
C ILE A 18 3.53 -10.56 -8.55
N TRP A 19 4.22 -11.61 -8.12
CA TRP A 19 3.62 -12.65 -7.30
C TRP A 19 3.75 -12.25 -5.85
N VAL A 20 2.62 -12.20 -5.15
CA VAL A 20 2.55 -11.92 -3.72
C VAL A 20 2.06 -13.15 -2.97
N PRO A 21 2.40 -13.30 -1.67
CA PRO A 21 1.81 -14.34 -0.82
C PRO A 21 0.28 -14.28 -0.82
N ASP A 22 -0.37 -15.40 -0.52
CA ASP A 22 -1.82 -15.41 -0.35
C ASP A 22 -2.23 -14.53 0.83
N VAL A 23 -2.80 -13.36 0.50
CA VAL A 23 -3.22 -12.36 1.48
C VAL A 23 -4.41 -12.80 2.34
N ARG A 24 -5.09 -13.89 1.97
CA ARG A 24 -6.17 -14.49 2.75
C ARG A 24 -5.68 -15.52 3.77
N ALA A 25 -4.43 -15.98 3.64
CA ALA A 25 -3.86 -16.94 4.57
C ALA A 25 -3.79 -16.33 5.99
N ALA A 26 -4.10 -17.14 7.01
CA ALA A 26 -4.04 -16.70 8.40
C ALA A 26 -2.62 -16.25 8.81
N SER A 27 -1.58 -16.89 8.27
CA SER A 27 -0.18 -16.51 8.48
C SER A 27 0.14 -15.12 7.93
N PHE A 28 -0.35 -14.80 6.72
CA PHE A 28 -0.19 -13.47 6.15
C PHE A 28 -0.86 -12.41 7.02
N ARG A 29 -2.09 -12.66 7.46
CA ARG A 29 -2.79 -11.74 8.39
C ARG A 29 -2.02 -11.51 9.69
N ALA A 30 -1.49 -12.58 10.29
CA ALA A 30 -0.73 -12.48 11.54
C ALA A 30 0.54 -11.65 11.34
N GLU A 31 1.26 -11.89 10.24
CA GLU A 31 2.49 -11.17 9.92
C GLU A 31 2.21 -9.70 9.56
N ALA A 32 1.19 -9.44 8.75
CA ALA A 32 0.74 -8.09 8.42
C ALA A 32 0.40 -7.31 9.68
N HIS A 33 -0.34 -7.92 10.62
CA HIS A 33 -0.66 -7.29 11.90
C HIS A 33 0.59 -6.97 12.72
N ARG A 34 1.51 -7.93 12.86
CA ARG A 34 2.78 -7.75 13.57
C ARG A 34 3.62 -6.62 12.97
N GLN A 35 3.74 -6.58 11.64
CA GLN A 35 4.50 -5.54 10.94
C GLN A 35 3.82 -4.17 11.05
N SER A 36 2.50 -4.08 10.92
CA SER A 36 1.76 -2.83 11.13
C SER A 36 2.00 -2.27 12.53
N GLN A 37 1.99 -3.11 13.56
CA GLN A 37 2.31 -2.68 14.92
C GLN A 37 3.74 -2.18 15.06
N ALA A 38 4.72 -2.84 14.42
CA ALA A 38 6.12 -2.42 14.44
C ALA A 38 6.34 -1.08 13.74
N VAL A 39 5.61 -0.80 12.65
CA VAL A 39 5.65 0.49 11.96
C VAL A 39 5.03 1.58 12.85
N ALA A 40 3.87 1.30 13.46
CA ALA A 40 3.18 2.25 14.33
C ALA A 40 4.00 2.60 15.60
N SER A 41 4.84 1.69 16.09
CA SER A 41 5.75 1.94 17.21
C SER A 41 7.13 2.46 16.79
N SER A 42 7.35 2.65 15.49
CA SER A 42 8.64 3.13 14.97
C SER A 42 8.84 4.61 15.30
N ARG A 43 10.11 5.03 15.34
CA ARG A 43 10.48 6.44 15.56
C ARG A 43 9.86 7.39 14.54
N GLN A 44 9.63 6.90 13.32
CA GLN A 44 9.15 7.70 12.19
C GLN A 44 7.62 7.79 12.12
N ALA A 45 6.89 7.04 12.96
CA ALA A 45 5.44 6.88 12.85
C ALA A 45 4.67 8.21 12.86
N HIS A 46 5.12 9.20 13.64
CA HIS A 46 4.49 10.52 13.70
C HIS A 46 4.66 11.31 12.40
N ASP A 47 5.86 11.27 11.81
CA ASP A 47 6.17 12.00 10.58
C ASP A 47 5.45 11.35 9.39
N ASP A 48 5.41 10.01 9.35
CA ASP A 48 4.66 9.24 8.36
C ASP A 48 3.15 9.57 8.43
N GLN A 49 2.58 9.63 9.63
CA GLN A 49 1.18 10.00 9.82
C GLN A 49 0.92 11.44 9.38
N SER A 50 1.79 12.38 9.77
CA SER A 50 1.67 13.80 9.39
C SER A 50 1.72 13.99 7.87
N PHE A 51 2.55 13.21 7.17
CA PHE A 51 2.60 13.22 5.71
C PHE A 51 1.30 12.69 5.09
N ILE A 52 0.76 11.57 5.58
CA ILE A 52 -0.48 10.99 5.06
C ILE A 52 -1.66 11.96 5.24
N ASP A 53 -1.76 12.60 6.41
CA ASP A 53 -2.81 13.57 6.69
C ASP A 53 -2.73 14.75 5.70
N ALA A 54 -1.53 15.30 5.49
CA ALA A 54 -1.29 16.42 4.59
C ALA A 54 -1.67 16.14 3.11
N VAL A 55 -1.52 14.90 2.64
CA VAL A 55 -1.89 14.53 1.25
C VAL A 55 -3.35 14.07 1.11
N SER A 56 -4.02 13.72 2.21
CA SER A 56 -5.42 13.25 2.20
C SER A 56 -6.42 14.41 2.29
N ASP A 57 -6.01 15.55 2.85
CA ASP A 57 -6.82 16.77 2.97
C ASP A 57 -6.77 17.69 1.72
N ALA A 58 -6.12 17.25 0.64
CA ALA A 58 -5.96 17.97 -0.63
C ALA A 58 -6.92 17.47 -1.73
#